data_AF-A0A661MXA9-F1
#
_entry.id   AF-A0A661MXA9-F1
#
_cell.length_a   1.000
_cell.length_b   1.000
_cell.length_c   1.000
_cell.angle_alpha   90.00
_cell.angle_beta   90.00
_cell.angle_gamma   90.00
#
_symmetry.space_group_name_H-M   'P 1'
#
loop_
_entity.id
_entity.type
_entity.pdbx_description
1 polymer ?
#
loop_
_entity_poly.entity_id
_entity_poly.type
_entity_poly.pdbx_seq_one_letter_code
_entity_poly.pdbx_strand_id
1 'polypeptide(L)'
;MTPRELWRRLQQIVFHNILHLDDTPHRIAWGVFIGSMIAFTPTLGFQIVLYLLIAALLRANKLSGIPILFISNPFTAVPLYYATWSVGAAVLHPEKQVTRATIKTWLGNTGRALQHGGVERLLEAEFWSDTGRLLASTGGELWMGALVCGLFVGLPSYFITRWAINAFRHLREERRLSHAP
;
A
#
# COMPACT_ATOMS: atom_id res chain seq x y z
N MET A 1 -8.02 -0.43 -37.04
CA MET A 1 -8.38 -0.67 -35.62
C MET A 1 -8.39 0.67 -34.92
N THR A 2 -9.55 1.17 -34.53
CA THR A 2 -9.65 2.53 -33.97
C THR A 2 -9.15 2.56 -32.51
N PRO A 3 -8.68 3.71 -31.99
CA PRO A 3 -8.22 3.83 -30.59
C PRO A 3 -9.26 3.37 -29.56
N ARG A 4 -10.55 3.56 -29.88
CA ARG A 4 -11.69 3.15 -29.04
C ARG A 4 -11.89 1.63 -29.00
N GLU A 5 -11.62 0.92 -30.10
CA GLU A 5 -11.72 -0.54 -30.16
C GLU A 5 -10.52 -1.22 -29.51
N LEU A 6 -9.33 -0.64 -29.66
CA LEU A 6 -8.14 -1.07 -28.94
C LEU A 6 -8.34 -0.89 -27.42
N TRP A 7 -8.87 0.25 -26.99
CA TRP A 7 -9.19 0.52 -25.60
C TRP A 7 -10.24 -0.45 -25.03
N ARG A 8 -11.30 -0.76 -25.78
CA ARG A 8 -12.31 -1.75 -25.39
C ARG A 8 -11.74 -3.17 -25.27
N ARG A 9 -10.84 -3.57 -26.17
CA ARG A 9 -10.19 -4.90 -26.11
C ARG A 9 -9.16 -5.00 -25.00
N LEU A 10 -8.37 -3.95 -24.78
CA LEU A 10 -7.47 -3.88 -23.63
C LEU A 10 -8.27 -3.88 -22.33
N GLN A 11 -9.37 -3.11 -22.26
CA GLN A 11 -10.30 -3.21 -21.14
C GLN A 11 -10.85 -4.62 -21.01
N GLN A 12 -11.35 -5.28 -22.06
CA GLN A 12 -11.89 -6.64 -21.93
C GLN A 12 -10.84 -7.67 -21.53
N ILE A 13 -9.62 -7.62 -22.05
CA ILE A 13 -8.55 -8.58 -21.71
C ILE A 13 -8.04 -8.32 -20.29
N VAL A 14 -7.87 -7.06 -19.90
CA VAL A 14 -7.49 -6.70 -18.54
C VAL A 14 -8.64 -7.01 -17.58
N PHE A 15 -9.84 -6.48 -17.81
CA PHE A 15 -11.03 -6.65 -16.97
C PHE A 15 -11.60 -8.08 -16.90
N HIS A 16 -11.38 -8.94 -17.90
CA HIS A 16 -11.92 -10.30 -17.88
C HIS A 16 -10.86 -11.34 -17.47
N ASN A 17 -9.63 -11.27 -18.01
CA ASN A 17 -8.60 -12.29 -17.73
C ASN A 17 -7.70 -11.92 -16.54
N ILE A 18 -7.42 -10.63 -16.33
CA ILE A 18 -6.54 -10.18 -15.23
C ILE A 18 -7.37 -9.87 -13.97
N LEU A 19 -8.64 -9.52 -14.14
CA LEU A 19 -9.45 -8.90 -13.10
C LEU A 19 -10.36 -9.82 -12.31
N HIS A 20 -10.64 -11.05 -12.80
CA HIS A 20 -11.47 -12.08 -12.17
C HIS A 20 -12.44 -11.49 -11.13
N LEU A 21 -13.48 -10.79 -11.60
CA LEU A 21 -14.44 -10.11 -10.72
C LEU A 21 -15.18 -11.11 -9.78
N ASP A 22 -15.12 -12.40 -10.12
CA ASP A 22 -15.59 -13.56 -9.35
C ASP A 22 -14.45 -14.33 -8.64
N ASP A 23 -13.32 -13.68 -8.35
CA ASP A 23 -12.22 -14.33 -7.65
C ASP A 23 -12.66 -14.86 -6.29
N THR A 24 -12.02 -15.94 -5.84
CA THR A 24 -12.35 -16.51 -4.53
C THR A 24 -12.05 -15.49 -3.43
N PRO A 25 -12.84 -15.47 -2.33
CA PRO A 25 -12.64 -14.56 -1.21
C PRO A 25 -11.20 -14.61 -0.67
N HIS A 26 -10.57 -15.79 -0.76
CA HIS A 26 -9.18 -16.03 -0.43
C HIS A 26 -8.20 -15.25 -1.32
N ARG A 27 -8.37 -15.26 -2.65
CA ARG A 27 -7.47 -14.55 -3.59
C ARG A 27 -7.59 -13.04 -3.45
N ILE A 28 -8.79 -12.54 -3.17
CA ILE A 28 -9.06 -11.12 -2.93
C ILE A 28 -8.38 -10.68 -1.62
N ALA A 29 -8.57 -11.44 -0.53
CA ALA A 29 -7.93 -11.18 0.76
C ALA A 29 -6.39 -11.22 0.66
N TRP A 30 -5.83 -12.15 -0.13
CA TRP A 30 -4.40 -12.18 -0.42
C TRP A 30 -3.91 -10.92 -1.16
N GLY A 31 -4.67 -10.44 -2.15
CA GLY A 31 -4.30 -9.21 -2.84
C GLY A 31 -4.36 -8.00 -1.91
N VAL A 32 -5.31 -7.95 -0.96
CA VAL A 32 -5.36 -6.94 0.10
C VAL A 32 -4.14 -7.03 1.02
N PHE A 33 -3.78 -8.24 1.49
CA PHE A 33 -2.61 -8.47 2.32
C PHE A 33 -1.32 -7.95 1.66
N ILE A 34 -1.08 -8.35 0.41
CA ILE A 34 0.10 -7.96 -0.36
C ILE A 34 0.09 -6.45 -0.62
N GLY A 35 -1.07 -5.87 -0.95
CA GLY A 35 -1.25 -4.43 -1.12
C GLY A 35 -0.88 -3.67 0.15
N SER A 36 -1.34 -4.12 1.32
CA SER A 36 -0.97 -3.54 2.62
C SER A 36 0.53 -3.63 2.87
N MET A 37 1.15 -4.81 2.67
CA MET A 37 2.60 -4.98 2.83
C MET A 37 3.40 -3.98 1.98
N ILE A 38 3.02 -3.82 0.72
CA ILE A 38 3.73 -2.96 -0.23
C ILE A 38 3.48 -1.48 0.06
N ALA A 39 2.29 -1.10 0.53
CA ALA A 39 1.98 0.30 0.87
C ALA A 39 2.93 0.87 1.95
N PHE A 40 3.40 0.04 2.88
CA PHE A 40 4.39 0.45 3.90
C PHE A 40 5.84 0.48 3.39
N THR A 41 6.12 -0.13 2.24
CA THR A 41 7.47 -0.06 1.65
C THR A 41 7.74 1.33 1.07
N PRO A 42 8.99 1.84 1.14
CA PRO A 42 9.38 3.13 0.59
C PRO A 42 9.49 3.10 -0.95
N THR A 43 8.47 2.59 -1.64
CA THR A 43 8.46 2.35 -3.10
C THR A 43 7.45 3.23 -3.84
N LEU A 44 7.17 4.45 -3.34
CA LEU A 44 6.29 5.41 -4.03
C LEU A 44 6.63 5.52 -5.52
N GLY A 45 5.59 5.56 -6.35
CA GLY A 45 5.71 5.56 -7.80
C GLY A 45 5.89 4.17 -8.42
N PHE A 46 6.61 3.25 -7.77
CA PHE A 46 6.84 1.88 -8.26
C PHE A 46 5.98 0.81 -7.57
N GLN A 47 5.31 1.15 -6.47
CA GLN A 47 4.50 0.25 -5.64
C GLN A 47 3.43 -0.52 -6.43
N ILE A 48 2.79 0.09 -7.44
CA ILE A 48 1.76 -0.58 -8.26
C ILE A 48 2.40 -1.67 -9.12
N VAL A 49 3.54 -1.37 -9.75
CA VAL A 49 4.28 -2.35 -10.55
C VAL A 49 4.76 -3.49 -9.68
N LEU A 50 5.37 -3.18 -8.53
CA LEU A 50 5.83 -4.17 -7.57
C LEU A 50 4.68 -5.07 -7.08
N TYR A 51 3.54 -4.47 -6.76
CA TYR A 51 2.34 -5.19 -6.36
C TYR A 51 1.81 -6.10 -7.45
N LEU A 52 1.71 -5.63 -8.70
CA LEU A 52 1.22 -6.47 -9.80
C LEU A 52 2.15 -7.67 -10.06
N LEU A 53 3.47 -7.48 -9.94
CA LEU A 53 4.45 -8.56 -10.07
C LEU A 53 4.29 -9.60 -8.95
N ILE A 54 4.22 -9.16 -7.69
CA ILE A 54 4.09 -10.06 -6.54
C ILE A 54 2.71 -10.75 -6.54
N ALA A 55 1.64 -10.01 -6.85
CA ALA A 55 0.30 -10.56 -6.96
C ALA A 55 0.21 -11.60 -8.10
N ALA A 56 0.90 -11.38 -9.23
CA ALA A 56 0.99 -12.36 -10.30
C ALA A 56 1.75 -13.62 -9.85
N LEU A 57 2.89 -13.45 -9.17
CA LEU A 57 3.72 -14.56 -8.70
C LEU A 57 2.99 -15.43 -7.67
N LEU A 58 2.33 -14.79 -6.70
CA LEU A 58 1.57 -15.46 -5.64
C LEU A 58 0.15 -15.85 -6.06
N ARG A 59 -0.21 -15.64 -7.34
CA ARG A 59 -1.54 -15.90 -7.90
C ARG A 59 -2.68 -15.21 -7.13
N ALA A 60 -2.39 -14.10 -6.45
CA ALA A 60 -3.38 -13.27 -5.76
C ALA A 60 -4.23 -12.46 -6.75
N ASN A 61 -5.33 -11.89 -6.30
CA ASN A 61 -6.09 -10.95 -7.11
C ASN A 61 -5.24 -9.69 -7.31
N LYS A 62 -5.13 -9.24 -8.58
CA LYS A 62 -4.24 -8.14 -9.00
C LYS A 62 -4.87 -6.76 -8.87
N LEU A 63 -6.12 -6.65 -8.45
CA LEU A 63 -6.78 -5.36 -8.24
C LEU A 63 -7.04 -5.06 -6.78
N SER A 64 -7.34 -6.07 -5.97
CA SER A 64 -7.85 -5.86 -4.62
C SER A 64 -6.90 -5.10 -3.71
N GLY A 65 -5.60 -5.16 -3.97
CA GLY A 65 -4.56 -4.41 -3.24
C GLY A 65 -4.28 -3.01 -3.78
N ILE A 66 -4.66 -2.68 -5.02
CA ILE A 66 -4.36 -1.37 -5.63
C ILE A 66 -4.95 -0.20 -4.82
N PRO A 67 -6.21 -0.24 -4.34
CA PRO A 67 -6.77 0.85 -3.53
C PRO A 67 -5.93 1.16 -2.28
N ILE A 68 -5.31 0.14 -1.70
CA ILE A 68 -4.50 0.25 -0.47
C ILE A 68 -3.20 1.01 -0.76
N LEU A 69 -2.61 0.81 -1.95
CA LEU A 69 -1.40 1.51 -2.36
C LEU A 69 -1.61 3.03 -2.46
N PHE A 70 -2.82 3.48 -2.80
CA PHE A 70 -3.16 4.91 -2.85
C PHE A 70 -3.23 5.57 -1.47
N ILE A 71 -3.24 4.79 -0.39
CA ILE A 71 -3.12 5.33 0.97
C ILE A 71 -1.75 5.98 1.16
N SER A 72 -0.70 5.48 0.50
CA SER A 72 0.65 6.04 0.49
C SER A 72 0.79 7.06 -0.64
N ASN A 73 0.31 8.29 -0.41
CA ASN A 73 0.45 9.42 -1.31
C ASN A 73 1.47 10.44 -0.75
N PRO A 74 1.98 11.42 -1.53
CA PRO A 74 2.98 12.37 -1.06
C PRO A 74 2.70 13.03 0.30
N PHE A 75 1.42 13.26 0.60
CA PHE A 75 1.01 13.87 1.85
C PHE A 75 1.02 12.89 3.03
N THR A 76 0.58 11.64 2.82
CA THR A 76 0.50 10.61 3.87
C THR A 76 1.78 9.79 4.01
N ALA A 77 2.59 9.67 2.96
CA ALA A 77 3.81 8.89 2.93
C ALA A 77 4.86 9.44 3.89
N VAL A 78 4.87 10.77 4.06
CA VAL A 78 5.70 11.48 5.03
C VAL A 78 5.45 10.88 6.44
N PRO A 79 4.30 11.09 7.10
CA PRO A 79 4.06 10.53 8.42
C PRO A 79 4.11 8.99 8.45
N LEU A 80 3.72 8.32 7.36
CA LEU A 80 3.73 6.86 7.26
C LEU A 80 5.16 6.28 7.31
N TYR A 81 6.09 6.82 6.53
CA TYR A 81 7.48 6.36 6.49
C TYR A 81 8.24 6.71 7.76
N TYR A 82 7.91 7.84 8.38
CA TYR A 82 8.40 8.14 9.73
C TYR A 82 7.95 7.09 10.76
N ALA A 83 6.65 6.74 10.77
CA ALA A 83 6.13 5.73 11.70
C ALA A 83 6.77 4.37 11.44
N THR A 84 6.90 4.00 10.17
CA THR A 84 7.49 2.74 9.72
C THR A 84 8.97 2.67 10.12
N TRP A 85 9.74 3.72 9.86
CA TRP A 85 11.13 3.84 10.30
C TRP A 85 11.25 3.74 11.82
N SER A 86 10.39 4.43 12.58
CA SER A 86 10.42 4.43 14.04
C SER A 86 10.23 3.02 14.60
N VAL A 87 9.29 2.26 14.02
CA VAL A 87 9.05 0.86 14.37
C VAL A 87 10.27 0.00 14.04
N GLY A 88 10.85 0.14 12.85
CA GLY A 88 12.01 -0.66 12.47
C GLY A 88 13.28 -0.31 13.25
N ALA A 89 13.49 0.97 13.60
CA ALA A 89 14.57 1.42 14.46
C ALA A 89 14.44 0.85 15.87
N ALA A 90 13.22 0.81 16.42
CA ALA A 90 12.96 0.17 17.72
C ALA A 90 13.25 -1.33 17.70
N VAL A 91 13.04 -2.00 16.57
CA VAL A 91 13.32 -3.44 16.40
C VAL A 91 14.81 -3.72 16.20
N LEU A 92 15.50 -2.98 15.34
CA LEU A 92 16.91 -3.22 15.00
C LEU A 92 17.90 -2.65 16.02
N HIS A 93 17.53 -1.56 16.67
CA HIS A 93 18.40 -0.84 17.59
C HIS A 93 17.69 -0.53 18.91
N PRO A 94 17.23 -1.56 19.65
CA PRO A 94 16.51 -1.36 20.91
C PRO A 94 17.35 -0.60 21.96
N GLU A 95 18.68 -0.75 21.90
CA GLU A 95 19.65 -0.11 22.80
C GLU A 95 19.96 1.35 22.41
N LYS A 96 19.85 1.71 21.13
CA LYS A 96 20.02 3.11 20.70
C LYS A 96 18.66 3.77 20.86
N GLN A 97 18.51 4.60 21.89
CA GLN A 97 17.36 5.49 21.98
C GLN A 97 17.17 6.16 20.63
N VAL A 98 16.04 5.88 19.96
CA VAL A 98 15.63 6.52 18.71
C VAL A 98 15.92 8.00 18.89
N THR A 99 16.99 8.47 18.24
CA THR A 99 17.68 9.64 18.76
C THR A 99 16.71 10.80 18.61
N ARG A 100 16.37 11.49 19.71
CA ARG A 100 15.47 12.66 19.68
C ARG A 100 15.93 13.67 18.62
N ALA A 101 17.22 13.67 18.28
CA ALA A 101 17.79 14.40 17.15
C ALA A 101 17.19 13.99 15.80
N THR A 102 17.07 12.70 15.47
CA THR A 102 16.46 12.23 14.20
C THR A 102 15.00 12.65 14.11
N ILE A 103 14.24 12.47 15.20
CA ILE A 103 12.84 12.91 15.29
C ILE A 103 12.75 14.44 15.10
N LYS A 104 13.63 15.21 15.76
CA LYS A 104 13.65 16.68 15.65
C LYS A 104 14.06 17.16 14.26
N THR A 105 15.05 16.54 13.62
CA THR A 105 15.47 16.88 12.26
C THR A 105 14.33 16.63 11.28
N TRP A 106 13.67 15.47 11.41
CA TRP A 106 12.58 15.09 10.52
C TRP A 106 11.31 15.91 10.76
N LEU A 107 10.89 16.10 12.00
CA LEU A 107 9.76 16.95 12.38
C LEU A 107 10.03 18.43 12.03
N GLY A 108 11.27 18.88 12.17
CA GLY A 108 11.70 20.23 11.78
C GLY A 108 11.68 20.43 10.26
N ASN A 109 12.12 19.43 9.48
CA ASN A 109 12.08 19.48 8.02
C ASN A 109 10.64 19.44 7.49
N THR A 110 9.82 18.54 8.02
CA THR A 110 8.39 18.44 7.67
C THR A 110 7.60 19.67 8.13
N GLY A 111 7.88 20.18 9.33
CA GLY A 111 7.27 21.40 9.87
C GLY A 111 7.65 22.66 9.06
N ARG A 112 8.91 22.79 8.65
CA ARG A 112 9.36 23.88 7.75
C ARG A 112 8.78 23.76 6.35
N ALA A 113 8.62 22.54 5.82
CA ALA A 113 7.96 22.31 4.54
C ALA A 113 6.51 22.78 4.58
N LEU A 114 5.78 22.46 5.66
CA LEU A 114 4.39 22.89 5.87
C LEU A 114 4.24 24.40 6.14
N GLN A 115 5.21 25.04 6.81
CA GLN A 115 5.11 26.45 7.21
C GLN A 115 5.51 27.47 6.14
N HIS A 116 6.45 27.15 5.23
CA HIS A 116 7.00 28.13 4.29
C HIS A 116 6.79 27.81 2.79
N GLY A 117 6.44 26.58 2.43
CA GLY A 117 6.24 26.18 1.01
C GLY A 117 4.91 25.49 0.70
N GLY A 118 4.03 25.30 1.69
CA GLY A 118 2.76 24.59 1.50
C GLY A 118 2.95 23.18 0.91
N VAL A 119 1.91 22.66 0.25
CA VAL A 119 1.95 21.34 -0.44
C VAL A 119 2.94 21.34 -1.62
N GLU A 120 3.29 22.51 -2.15
CA GLU A 120 4.19 22.65 -3.30
C GLU A 120 5.58 22.07 -3.01
N ARG A 121 6.06 22.24 -1.77
CA ARG A 121 7.34 21.68 -1.35
C ARG A 121 7.36 20.15 -1.25
N LEU A 122 6.21 19.52 -1.01
CA LEU A 122 6.07 18.05 -1.06
C LEU A 122 6.11 17.52 -2.51
N LEU A 123 5.90 18.40 -3.49
CA LEU A 123 6.00 18.07 -4.91
C LEU A 123 7.41 18.34 -5.46
N GLU A 124 8.25 19.08 -4.73
CA GLU A 124 9.63 19.36 -5.12
C GLU A 124 10.50 18.10 -5.11
N ALA A 125 11.26 17.90 -6.19
CA ALA A 125 12.20 16.79 -6.30
C ALA A 125 13.31 16.84 -5.25
N GLU A 126 13.67 18.03 -4.76
CA GLU A 126 14.69 18.20 -3.71
C GLU A 126 14.26 17.54 -2.39
N PHE A 127 13.01 17.73 -1.97
CA PHE A 127 12.45 17.07 -0.78
C PHE A 127 12.52 15.55 -0.88
N TRP A 128 12.15 14.99 -2.04
CA TRP A 128 12.24 13.55 -2.30
C TRP A 128 13.67 13.05 -2.38
N SER A 129 14.61 13.87 -2.84
CA SER A 129 16.04 13.53 -2.87
C SER A 129 16.65 13.50 -1.47
N ASP A 130 16.28 14.42 -0.60
CA ASP A 130 16.77 14.48 0.79
C ASP A 130 16.13 13.40 1.64
N THR A 131 14.82 13.19 1.48
CA THR A 131 14.11 12.05 2.05
C THR A 131 14.76 10.76 1.55
N GLY A 132 14.93 10.59 0.24
CA GLY A 132 15.57 9.42 -0.36
C GLY A 132 16.98 9.15 0.15
N ARG A 133 17.82 10.19 0.34
CA ARG A 133 19.18 10.07 0.91
C ARG A 133 19.15 9.61 2.37
N LEU A 134 18.27 10.19 3.18
CA LEU A 134 18.08 9.78 4.58
C LEU A 134 17.56 8.35 4.64
N LEU A 135 16.53 8.03 3.84
CA LEU A 135 15.95 6.69 3.77
C LEU A 135 16.98 5.65 3.27
N ALA A 136 17.81 5.98 2.29
CA ALA A 136 18.85 5.08 1.78
C ALA A 136 19.97 4.83 2.81
N SER A 137 20.34 5.86 3.58
CA SER A 137 21.31 5.72 4.67
C SER A 137 20.78 4.90 5.85
N THR A 138 19.46 4.76 5.97
CA THR A 138 18.74 4.09 7.07
C THR A 138 17.77 3.03 6.52
N GLY A 139 18.17 2.39 5.42
CA GLY A 139 17.30 1.49 4.66
C GLY A 139 16.89 0.27 5.48
N GLY A 140 17.78 -0.26 6.32
CA GLY A 140 17.52 -1.46 7.12
C GLY A 140 16.32 -1.30 8.05
N GLU A 141 16.23 -0.17 8.74
CA GLU A 141 15.13 0.19 9.63
C GLU A 141 13.82 0.36 8.87
N LEU A 142 13.83 0.95 7.68
CA LEU A 142 12.61 1.08 6.90
C LEU A 142 12.08 -0.24 6.37
N TRP A 143 12.96 -1.11 5.88
CA TRP A 143 12.55 -2.43 5.41
C TRP A 143 12.04 -3.31 6.55
N MET A 144 12.71 -3.27 7.72
CA MET A 144 12.24 -3.97 8.91
C MET A 144 10.92 -3.40 9.44
N GLY A 145 10.81 -2.08 9.50
CA GLY A 145 9.58 -1.40 9.85
C GLY A 145 8.44 -1.73 8.91
N ALA A 146 8.69 -1.74 7.59
CA ALA A 146 7.69 -2.04 6.58
C ALA A 146 7.21 -3.49 6.70
N LEU A 147 8.11 -4.42 7.02
CA LEU A 147 7.75 -5.81 7.27
C LEU A 147 6.88 -5.94 8.52
N VAL A 148 7.23 -5.27 9.62
CA VAL A 148 6.48 -5.33 10.88
C VAL A 148 5.13 -4.64 10.76
N CYS A 149 5.09 -3.39 10.32
CA CYS A 149 3.85 -2.63 10.11
C CYS A 149 2.96 -3.27 9.04
N GLY A 150 3.57 -3.71 7.94
CA GLY A 150 2.88 -4.42 6.87
C GLY A 150 2.24 -5.71 7.36
N LEU A 151 2.93 -6.50 8.19
CA LEU A 151 2.36 -7.72 8.75
C LEU A 151 1.24 -7.41 9.75
N PHE A 152 1.47 -6.43 10.62
CA PHE A 152 0.51 -6.00 11.64
C PHE A 152 -0.80 -5.47 11.04
N VAL A 153 -0.74 -4.75 9.92
CA VAL A 153 -1.92 -4.24 9.21
C VAL A 153 -2.46 -5.26 8.21
N GLY A 154 -1.57 -5.93 7.49
CA GLY A 154 -1.91 -6.88 6.44
C GLY A 154 -2.65 -8.10 6.98
N LEU A 155 -2.18 -8.73 8.07
CA LEU A 155 -2.80 -9.93 8.61
C LEU A 155 -4.27 -9.70 9.02
N PRO A 156 -4.61 -8.69 9.84
CA PRO A 156 -6.01 -8.37 10.12
C PRO A 156 -6.79 -8.05 8.85
N SER A 157 -6.20 -7.28 7.92
CA SER A 157 -6.85 -6.91 6.66
C SER A 157 -7.22 -8.14 5.83
N TYR A 158 -6.37 -9.18 5.81
CA TYR A 158 -6.66 -10.45 5.16
C TYR A 158 -7.89 -11.14 5.78
N PHE A 159 -7.93 -11.31 7.10
CA PHE A 159 -9.04 -11.98 7.77
C PHE A 159 -10.34 -11.19 7.64
N ILE A 160 -10.29 -9.88 7.84
CA ILE A 160 -11.45 -8.98 7.70
C ILE A 160 -11.99 -9.03 6.28
N THR A 161 -11.13 -8.94 5.26
CA THR A 161 -11.55 -8.99 3.85
C THR A 161 -12.19 -10.33 3.52
N ARG A 162 -11.58 -11.44 3.95
CA ARG A 162 -12.13 -12.78 3.72
C ARG A 162 -13.50 -12.94 4.39
N TRP A 163 -13.63 -12.50 5.64
CA TRP A 163 -14.89 -12.55 6.38
C TRP A 163 -15.96 -11.68 5.73
N ALA A 164 -15.64 -10.43 5.39
CA ALA A 164 -16.56 -9.49 4.77
C ALA A 164 -17.11 -10.04 3.44
N ILE A 165 -16.23 -10.54 2.56
CA ILE A 165 -16.66 -11.07 1.26
C ILE A 165 -17.52 -12.33 1.43
N ASN A 166 -17.18 -13.22 2.36
CA ASN A 166 -18.00 -14.39 2.66
C ASN A 166 -19.39 -14.00 3.17
N ALA A 167 -19.45 -13.06 4.13
CA ALA A 167 -20.71 -12.55 4.66
C ALA A 167 -21.58 -11.91 3.56
N PHE A 168 -20.98 -11.10 2.68
CA PHE A 168 -21.69 -10.49 1.55
C PHE A 168 -22.21 -11.53 0.54
N ARG A 169 -21.49 -12.63 0.32
CA ARG A 169 -21.94 -13.70 -0.59
C ARG A 169 -23.15 -14.45 -0.03
N HIS A 170 -23.14 -14.80 1.25
CA HIS A 170 -24.29 -15.44 1.90
C HIS A 170 -25.56 -14.58 1.82
N LEU A 171 -25.45 -13.28 2.10
CA LEU A 171 -26.58 -12.34 2.01
C LEU A 171 -27.13 -12.19 0.58
N ARG A 172 -26.28 -12.36 -0.44
CA ARG A 172 -26.67 -12.25 -1.85
C ARG A 172 -27.36 -13.52 -2.34
N GLU A 173 -26.94 -14.69 -1.85
CA GLU A 173 -27.59 -15.98 -2.11
C GLU A 173 -28.98 -16.03 -1.47
N GLU A 174 -29.12 -15.58 -0.23
CA GLU A 174 -30.43 -15.48 0.48
C GLU A 174 -31.42 -14.58 -0.27
N ARG A 175 -30.99 -13.39 -0.73
CA ARG A 175 -31.83 -12.49 -1.55
C ARG A 175 -32.22 -13.09 -2.90
N ARG A 176 -31.37 -13.95 -3.48
CA ARG A 176 -31.65 -14.58 -4.78
C ARG A 176 -32.68 -15.69 -4.63
N LEU A 177 -32.66 -16.42 -3.51
CA LEU A 177 -33.64 -17.45 -3.19
C LEU A 177 -34.99 -16.86 -2.73
N SER A 178 -35.00 -15.73 -2.03
CA SER A 178 -36.25 -15.04 -1.63
C SER A 178 -37.01 -14.40 -2.80
N HIS A 179 -36.38 -14.27 -3.97
CA HIS A 179 -36.97 -13.75 -5.20
C HIS A 179 -37.08 -14.81 -6.31
N ALA A 180 -36.84 -16.09 -6.00
CA ALA A 180 -37.09 -17.18 -6.93
C ALA A 180 -38.61 -17.50 -6.96
N PRO A 181 -39.25 -17.52 -8.15
CA PRO A 181 -40.70 -17.74 -8.30
C PRO A 181 -41.14 -19.17 -7.98
#